data_AF-A0A7M7H7H8-F1
#
_entry.id   AF-A0A7M7H7H8-F1
#
_cell.length_a   1.000
_cell.length_b   1.000
_cell.length_c   1.000
_cell.angle_alpha   90.00
_cell.angle_beta   90.00
_cell.angle_gamma   90.00
#
_symmetry.space_group_name_H-M   'P 1'
#
loop_
_entity.id
_entity.type
_entity.pdbx_description
1 polymer ?
#
loop_
_entity_poly.entity_id
_entity_poly.type
_entity_poly.pdbx_seq_one_letter_code
_entity_poly.pdbx_strand_id
1 'polypeptide(L)'
;MVKQIPVPQAKYELLTDVRQSRWKTVLCLVLVSLILGILFVTRAWLGIIILRSSSTETFDTETIDNAKVATWLRRARMYAESTKENQNANRNNSISSPQHFYTNSSGQIIVCYYTISSDLNTLWELSPSNIDPNLCTHIIVGFAGVVNCSLNLGNNSSIYKEVIGLKKFQPELRVMISVGGSNELHLGFSEMVKNHANRKRFIKSVLNVTRTFGFDGLDLDWEFPAWLGADEREKIRFIQLLEELRKEFYRAKETLILSVAVAAPQAIVDQSYMVTEMAKYIDFVNLMSYDYHFYVWYYPITGLNAPLFSRAAESGYLSTLNVNFSVHYWLSKGMPGEKLIIGIPTYGHTYRLDNSLNHGLLAPANGFGKLGNMGFVSYPTVCEFLRNGAESVFEFESKVPYAYKDKEWISYDDITSIYYKAEWIRANNFGGAMILSLNVDDWNNTCKFNESFPLTRTIMKILRYQEN
;
A
#
# COMPACT_ATOMS: atom_id res chain seq x y z
N MET A 1 -86.69 -51.46 -46.63
CA MET A 1 -86.96 -52.06 -45.31
C MET A 1 -85.77 -51.78 -44.40
N VAL A 2 -86.03 -51.10 -43.29
CA VAL A 2 -85.05 -50.47 -42.39
C VAL A 2 -84.13 -51.52 -41.76
N LYS A 3 -82.82 -51.43 -42.00
CA LYS A 3 -81.79 -52.19 -41.29
C LYS A 3 -81.57 -51.54 -39.92
N GLN A 4 -82.03 -52.20 -38.86
CA GLN A 4 -81.72 -51.83 -37.49
C GLN A 4 -80.23 -52.01 -37.23
N ILE A 5 -79.57 -50.93 -36.80
CA ILE A 5 -78.17 -50.91 -36.36
C ILE A 5 -78.14 -51.37 -34.90
N PRO A 6 -77.34 -52.38 -34.51
CA PRO A 6 -77.21 -52.77 -33.11
C PRO A 6 -76.42 -51.70 -32.33
N VAL A 7 -77.00 -51.23 -31.23
CA VAL A 7 -76.35 -50.34 -30.26
C VAL A 7 -75.35 -51.16 -29.42
N PRO A 8 -74.09 -50.73 -29.25
CA PRO A 8 -73.15 -51.42 -28.37
C PRO A 8 -73.56 -51.27 -26.90
N GLN A 9 -73.73 -52.38 -26.19
CA GLN A 9 -73.86 -52.39 -24.74
C GLN A 9 -72.53 -51.95 -24.12
N ALA A 10 -72.53 -50.83 -23.41
CA ALA A 10 -71.43 -50.43 -22.56
C ALA A 10 -71.32 -51.41 -21.37
N LYS A 11 -70.23 -52.19 -21.33
CA LYS A 11 -69.81 -52.89 -20.13
C LYS A 11 -69.27 -51.87 -19.14
N TYR A 12 -70.00 -51.61 -18.07
CA TYR A 12 -69.47 -50.95 -16.89
C TYR A 12 -68.67 -52.00 -16.09
N GLU A 13 -67.36 -52.04 -16.29
CA GLU A 13 -66.47 -52.68 -15.31
C GLU A 13 -66.30 -51.72 -14.13
N LEU A 14 -66.82 -52.13 -12.97
CA LEU A 14 -66.54 -51.44 -11.71
C LEU A 14 -65.03 -51.43 -11.47
N LEU A 15 -64.48 -50.23 -11.29
CA LEU A 15 -63.16 -49.98 -10.73
C LEU A 15 -63.08 -50.54 -9.30
N THR A 16 -62.77 -51.82 -9.16
CA THR A 16 -62.31 -52.38 -7.89
C THR A 16 -60.79 -52.37 -7.87
N ASP A 17 -60.27 -51.31 -7.28
CA ASP A 17 -59.14 -51.34 -6.35
C ASP A 17 -57.82 -51.95 -6.88
N VAL A 18 -57.03 -51.12 -7.58
CA VAL A 18 -55.57 -51.21 -7.49
C VAL A 18 -55.08 -50.01 -6.71
N ARG A 19 -55.33 -50.01 -5.40
CA ARG A 19 -54.55 -49.24 -4.43
C ARG A 19 -53.14 -49.82 -4.37
N GLN A 20 -52.39 -49.67 -5.46
CA GLN A 20 -50.95 -49.86 -5.47
C GLN A 20 -50.40 -48.95 -4.38
N SER A 21 -49.76 -49.56 -3.38
CA SER A 21 -49.29 -48.91 -2.18
C SER A 21 -48.37 -47.73 -2.51
N ARG A 22 -48.96 -46.54 -2.66
CA ARG A 22 -48.25 -45.25 -2.80
C ARG A 22 -47.32 -45.01 -1.62
N TRP A 23 -47.55 -45.70 -0.50
CA TRP A 23 -46.67 -45.68 0.64
C TRP A 23 -45.30 -46.29 0.35
N LYS A 24 -45.19 -47.34 -0.47
CA LYS A 24 -43.87 -47.88 -0.88
C LYS A 24 -43.08 -46.88 -1.72
N THR A 25 -43.72 -46.16 -2.63
CA THR A 25 -43.07 -45.12 -3.46
C THR A 25 -42.67 -43.91 -2.62
N VAL A 26 -43.55 -43.45 -1.72
CA VAL A 26 -43.24 -42.36 -0.79
C VAL A 26 -42.13 -42.76 0.18
N LEU A 27 -42.16 -43.97 0.73
CA LEU A 27 -41.10 -44.50 1.60
C LEU A 27 -39.77 -44.58 0.85
N CYS A 28 -39.78 -45.00 -0.42
CA CYS A 28 -38.58 -45.05 -1.26
C CYS A 28 -38.01 -43.65 -1.52
N LEU A 29 -38.86 -42.66 -1.86
CA LEU A 29 -38.43 -41.27 -2.07
C LEU A 29 -37.90 -40.61 -0.80
N VAL A 30 -38.53 -40.88 0.36
CA VAL A 30 -38.08 -40.39 1.66
C VAL A 30 -36.75 -41.05 2.05
N LEU A 31 -36.60 -42.35 1.84
CA LEU A 31 -35.33 -43.06 2.07
C LEU A 31 -34.21 -42.54 1.18
N VAL A 32 -34.47 -42.31 -0.12
CA VAL A 32 -33.48 -41.74 -1.04
C VAL A 32 -33.10 -40.31 -0.62
N SER A 33 -34.07 -39.50 -0.18
CA SER A 33 -33.81 -38.13 0.29
C SER A 33 -33.02 -38.12 1.60
N LEU A 34 -33.31 -39.04 2.52
CA LEU A 34 -32.53 -39.24 3.75
C LEU A 34 -31.10 -39.71 3.45
N ILE A 35 -30.93 -40.65 2.52
CA ILE A 35 -29.60 -41.13 2.10
C ILE A 35 -28.80 -40.00 1.45
N LEU A 36 -29.40 -39.19 0.57
CA LEU A 36 -28.75 -38.02 -0.02
C LEU A 36 -28.41 -36.95 1.02
N GLY A 37 -29.30 -36.71 1.98
CA GLY A 37 -29.06 -35.81 3.11
C GLY A 37 -27.90 -36.28 3.98
N ILE A 38 -27.85 -37.57 4.32
CA ILE A 38 -26.75 -38.18 5.05
C ILE A 38 -25.45 -38.09 4.25
N LEU A 39 -25.47 -38.35 2.94
CA LEU A 39 -24.30 -38.21 2.06
C LEU A 39 -23.80 -36.76 1.97
N PHE A 40 -24.71 -35.78 1.96
CA PHE A 40 -24.35 -34.36 1.97
C PHE A 40 -23.75 -33.94 3.31
N VAL A 41 -24.36 -34.34 4.42
CA VAL A 41 -23.86 -34.05 5.78
C VAL A 41 -22.53 -34.76 6.02
N THR A 42 -22.38 -36.02 5.61
CA THR A 42 -21.11 -36.76 5.73
C THR A 42 -20.04 -36.16 4.84
N ARG A 43 -20.34 -35.70 3.60
CA ARG A 43 -19.37 -34.96 2.77
C ARG A 43 -19.00 -33.61 3.36
N ALA A 44 -19.95 -32.86 3.90
CA ALA A 44 -19.67 -31.60 4.58
C ALA A 44 -18.82 -31.83 5.83
N TRP A 45 -19.12 -32.90 6.60
CA TRP A 45 -18.39 -33.27 7.80
C TRP A 45 -16.99 -33.82 7.48
N LEU A 46 -16.84 -34.62 6.41
CA LEU A 46 -15.54 -35.02 5.86
C LEU A 46 -14.77 -33.81 5.33
N GLY A 47 -15.42 -32.83 4.69
CA GLY A 47 -14.80 -31.57 4.28
C GLY A 47 -14.30 -30.77 5.47
N ILE A 48 -15.08 -30.69 6.55
CA ILE A 48 -14.67 -30.07 7.81
C ILE A 48 -13.53 -30.85 8.45
N ILE A 49 -13.55 -32.19 8.43
CA ILE A 49 -12.45 -33.01 8.96
C ILE A 49 -11.20 -32.90 8.11
N ILE A 50 -11.31 -32.82 6.79
CA ILE A 50 -10.16 -32.61 5.89
C ILE A 50 -9.57 -31.21 6.12
N LEU A 51 -10.41 -30.19 6.32
CA LEU A 51 -9.97 -28.85 6.75
C LEU A 51 -9.35 -28.84 8.15
N ARG A 52 -9.80 -29.72 9.05
CA ARG A 52 -9.28 -29.89 10.42
C ARG A 52 -8.08 -30.86 10.51
N SER A 53 -7.88 -31.67 9.48
CA SER A 53 -6.78 -32.63 9.33
C SER A 53 -5.65 -32.05 8.48
N SER A 54 -5.92 -31.06 7.62
CA SER A 54 -4.89 -30.26 6.97
C SER A 54 -4.33 -29.17 7.91
N SER A 55 -4.75 -29.13 9.16
CA SER A 55 -4.21 -28.24 10.19
C SER A 55 -3.36 -29.00 11.21
N THR A 56 -2.32 -29.67 10.73
CA THR A 56 -1.05 -29.88 11.46
C THR A 56 0.09 -30.16 10.47
N GLU A 57 0.08 -29.54 9.29
CA GLU A 57 1.35 -28.97 8.85
C GLU A 57 1.40 -27.64 9.58
N THR A 58 2.16 -27.62 10.67
CA THR A 58 2.75 -26.39 11.18
C THR A 58 3.49 -25.78 10.01
N PHE A 59 2.79 -24.94 9.23
CA PHE A 59 3.44 -24.06 8.29
C PHE A 59 4.24 -23.12 9.17
N ASP A 60 5.51 -23.47 9.26
CA ASP A 60 6.42 -23.02 10.27
C ASP A 60 6.28 -21.51 10.49
N THR A 61 5.95 -21.16 11.72
CA THR A 61 6.33 -19.88 12.34
C THR A 61 7.86 -19.68 12.38
N GLU A 62 8.65 -20.58 11.80
CA GLU A 62 10.04 -20.37 11.38
C GLU A 62 10.10 -19.74 9.99
N THR A 63 10.06 -18.41 9.94
CA THR A 63 11.01 -17.56 9.18
C THR A 63 10.78 -16.08 9.49
N ILE A 64 10.41 -15.78 10.75
CA ILE A 64 10.43 -14.41 11.29
C ILE A 64 11.88 -13.92 11.54
N ASP A 65 12.89 -14.76 11.24
CA ASP A 65 14.31 -14.43 11.43
C ASP A 65 15.17 -14.47 10.15
N ASN A 66 14.56 -14.51 8.96
CA ASN A 66 15.30 -14.20 7.75
C ASN A 66 15.31 -12.68 7.56
N ALA A 67 16.30 -12.04 8.18
CA ALA A 67 16.78 -10.70 7.85
C ALA A 67 17.11 -10.63 6.35
N LYS A 68 16.08 -10.39 5.53
CA LYS A 68 16.04 -10.09 4.08
C LYS A 68 14.60 -10.09 3.52
N VAL A 69 13.55 -10.03 4.35
CA VAL A 69 12.20 -9.73 3.84
C VAL A 69 12.26 -8.35 3.21
N ALA A 70 11.96 -8.30 1.92
CA ALA A 70 12.00 -7.06 1.17
C ALA A 70 11.07 -6.03 1.81
N THR A 71 11.58 -4.84 2.00
CA THR A 71 11.20 -3.96 3.10
C THR A 71 9.87 -3.26 2.90
N TRP A 72 9.57 -3.03 1.64
CA TRP A 72 8.27 -2.66 1.14
C TRP A 72 7.15 -3.67 1.50
N LEU A 73 7.46 -4.97 1.64
CA LEU A 73 6.48 -5.97 2.09
C LEU A 73 6.03 -5.72 3.53
N ARG A 74 6.91 -5.18 4.37
CA ARG A 74 6.61 -4.94 5.78
C ARG A 74 5.49 -3.92 5.91
N ARG A 75 5.55 -2.78 5.20
CA ARG A 75 4.49 -1.76 5.22
C ARG A 75 3.16 -2.29 4.73
N ALA A 76 3.14 -2.92 3.56
CA ALA A 76 1.93 -3.48 2.97
C ALA A 76 1.28 -4.52 3.90
N ARG A 77 2.08 -5.33 4.58
CA ARG A 77 1.61 -6.27 5.60
C ARG A 77 1.04 -5.55 6.83
N MET A 78 1.69 -4.50 7.34
CA MET A 78 1.18 -3.71 8.47
C MET A 78 -0.15 -3.01 8.12
N TYR A 79 -0.31 -2.54 6.88
CA TYR A 79 -1.57 -1.98 6.38
C TYR A 79 -2.65 -3.06 6.29
N ALA A 80 -2.34 -4.25 5.79
CA ALA A 80 -3.28 -5.36 5.79
C ALA A 80 -3.71 -5.78 7.20
N GLU A 81 -2.80 -5.72 8.19
CA GLU A 81 -3.13 -5.97 9.60
C GLU A 81 -4.08 -4.92 10.18
N SER A 82 -3.99 -3.65 9.74
CA SER A 82 -4.99 -2.64 10.08
C SER A 82 -6.38 -3.02 9.56
N THR A 83 -6.48 -3.59 8.36
CA THR A 83 -7.74 -4.10 7.80
C THR A 83 -8.28 -5.26 8.64
N LYS A 84 -7.41 -6.18 9.06
CA LYS A 84 -7.78 -7.30 9.94
C LYS A 84 -8.34 -6.84 11.29
N GLU A 85 -7.70 -5.85 11.92
CA GLU A 85 -8.17 -5.31 13.20
C GLU A 85 -9.52 -4.59 13.05
N ASN A 86 -9.73 -3.83 11.97
CA ASN A 86 -10.98 -3.08 11.77
C ASN A 86 -12.14 -3.95 11.27
N GLN A 87 -11.91 -5.11 10.66
CA GLN A 87 -12.96 -6.09 10.42
C GLN A 87 -13.63 -6.57 11.73
N ASN A 88 -12.94 -6.44 12.86
CA ASN A 88 -13.45 -6.82 14.18
C ASN A 88 -13.99 -5.63 15.00
N ALA A 89 -13.94 -4.40 14.48
CA ALA A 89 -14.29 -3.20 15.23
C ALA A 89 -15.45 -2.43 14.56
N ASN A 90 -16.52 -2.16 15.32
CA ASN A 90 -17.61 -1.26 14.89
C ASN A 90 -17.15 0.19 14.96
N ARG A 91 -16.50 0.70 13.91
CA ARG A 91 -16.14 2.13 13.78
C ARG A 91 -16.96 2.79 12.67
N ASN A 92 -18.14 3.30 13.03
CA ASN A 92 -18.94 4.17 12.16
C ASN A 92 -18.49 5.63 12.32
N ASN A 93 -17.52 6.07 11.53
CA ASN A 93 -17.20 7.49 11.41
C ASN A 93 -17.40 7.93 9.95
N SER A 94 -18.56 8.53 9.67
CA SER A 94 -18.76 9.29 8.45
C SER A 94 -18.05 10.65 8.60
N ILE A 95 -16.96 10.85 7.88
CA ILE A 95 -16.32 12.16 7.79
C ILE A 95 -17.12 12.99 6.79
N SER A 96 -17.75 14.05 7.27
CA SER A 96 -18.34 15.08 6.40
C SER A 96 -17.22 15.78 5.64
N SER A 97 -17.41 15.98 4.33
CA SER A 97 -16.49 16.67 3.42
C SER A 97 -15.97 17.99 4.03
N PRO A 98 -14.64 18.20 4.15
CA PRO A 98 -14.11 19.40 4.79
C PRO A 98 -14.31 20.65 3.92
N GLN A 99 -14.62 21.77 4.58
CA GLN A 99 -14.61 23.10 3.97
C GLN A 99 -13.19 23.46 3.49
N HIS A 100 -13.08 23.98 2.26
CA HIS A 100 -11.83 24.41 1.65
C HIS A 100 -11.16 25.52 2.48
N PHE A 101 -10.04 25.19 3.13
CA PHE A 101 -9.15 26.18 3.73
C PHE A 101 -8.08 26.55 2.70
N TYR A 102 -8.20 27.75 2.13
CA TYR A 102 -7.17 28.32 1.25
C TYR A 102 -6.11 29.01 2.12
N THR A 103 -4.91 28.44 2.17
CA THR A 103 -3.70 29.12 2.65
C THR A 103 -2.74 29.34 1.48
N ASN A 104 -2.18 30.54 1.41
CA ASN A 104 -1.30 30.97 0.32
C ASN A 104 0.09 30.36 0.58
N SER A 105 0.44 29.26 -0.11
CA SER A 105 1.71 28.56 0.07
C SER A 105 2.76 28.99 -0.96
N SER A 106 4.01 29.10 -0.51
CA SER A 106 5.18 28.97 -1.36
C SER A 106 5.09 27.64 -2.12
N GLY A 107 5.36 27.65 -3.43
CA GLY A 107 4.97 26.60 -4.39
C GLY A 107 5.22 25.14 -3.99
N GLN A 108 4.44 24.25 -4.61
CA GLN A 108 4.41 22.81 -4.32
C GLN A 108 5.78 22.14 -4.53
N ILE A 109 6.14 21.22 -3.64
CA ILE A 109 7.40 20.48 -3.70
C ILE A 109 7.22 19.08 -4.29
N ILE A 110 8.29 18.58 -4.88
CA ILE A 110 8.41 17.22 -5.41
C ILE A 110 9.51 16.51 -4.64
N VAL A 111 9.12 15.53 -3.84
CA VAL A 111 10.00 14.76 -2.96
C VAL A 111 10.21 13.37 -3.56
N CYS A 112 11.43 13.03 -3.91
CA CYS A 112 11.73 11.74 -4.54
C CYS A 112 12.55 10.87 -3.60
N TYR A 113 12.05 9.69 -3.27
CA TYR A 113 12.86 8.69 -2.59
C TYR A 113 13.81 8.03 -3.58
N TYR A 114 15.09 7.96 -3.19
CA TYR A 114 16.09 7.10 -3.79
C TYR A 114 16.47 6.04 -2.77
N THR A 115 16.18 4.78 -3.08
CA THR A 115 16.46 3.63 -2.22
C THR A 115 17.80 3.03 -2.58
N ILE A 116 18.72 2.98 -1.62
CA ILE A 116 20.02 2.32 -1.76
C ILE A 116 19.76 0.81 -1.88
N SER A 117 20.19 0.20 -2.98
CA SER A 117 20.07 -1.24 -3.16
C SER A 117 21.02 -2.02 -2.24
N SER A 118 20.60 -3.23 -1.87
CA SER A 118 21.45 -4.21 -1.19
C SER A 118 22.42 -4.94 -2.14
N ASP A 119 22.20 -4.92 -3.46
CA ASP A 119 22.98 -5.68 -4.47
C ASP A 119 23.45 -4.80 -5.65
N LEU A 120 24.41 -3.90 -5.37
CA LEU A 120 24.99 -2.89 -6.29
C LEU A 120 25.64 -3.42 -7.60
N ASN A 121 25.51 -4.71 -7.92
CA ASN A 121 26.16 -5.39 -9.04
C ASN A 121 25.21 -5.78 -10.18
N THR A 122 23.97 -5.26 -10.23
CA THR A 122 23.05 -5.54 -11.33
C THR A 122 22.88 -4.32 -12.25
N LEU A 123 22.94 -4.57 -13.58
CA LEU A 123 22.78 -3.56 -14.64
C LEU A 123 21.40 -2.86 -14.65
N TRP A 124 20.47 -3.30 -13.80
CA TRP A 124 19.08 -2.82 -13.73
C TRP A 124 18.81 -1.89 -12.55
N GLU A 125 19.82 -1.67 -11.70
CA GLU A 125 19.72 -0.73 -10.58
C GLU A 125 20.02 0.70 -11.01
N LEU A 126 19.21 1.62 -10.52
CA LEU A 126 19.42 3.05 -10.73
C LEU A 126 20.69 3.50 -9.98
N SER A 127 21.75 3.83 -10.71
CA SER A 127 22.92 4.53 -10.16
C SER A 127 22.57 5.99 -9.85
N PRO A 128 23.17 6.61 -8.80
CA PRO A 128 23.01 8.04 -8.55
C PRO A 128 23.36 8.91 -9.76
N SER A 129 24.32 8.46 -10.58
CA SER A 129 24.75 9.16 -11.80
C SER A 129 23.69 9.22 -12.91
N ASN A 130 22.68 8.34 -12.86
CA ASN A 130 21.58 8.31 -13.82
C ASN A 130 20.35 9.12 -13.37
N ILE A 131 20.39 9.72 -12.17
CA ILE A 131 19.32 10.59 -11.69
C ILE A 131 19.45 11.94 -12.39
N ASP A 132 18.39 12.38 -13.07
CA ASP A 132 18.31 13.76 -13.58
C ASP A 132 18.10 14.73 -12.39
N PRO A 133 19.05 15.64 -12.12
CA PRO A 133 18.98 16.56 -10.97
C PRO A 133 17.78 17.50 -10.97
N ASN A 134 17.07 17.66 -12.09
CA ASN A 134 15.94 18.57 -12.22
C ASN A 134 14.57 17.91 -11.97
N LEU A 135 14.52 16.59 -11.81
CA LEU A 135 13.27 15.84 -11.62
C LEU A 135 12.53 16.27 -10.35
N CYS A 136 13.28 16.55 -9.29
CA CYS A 136 12.76 16.68 -7.94
C CYS A 136 13.29 17.94 -7.27
N THR A 137 12.48 18.53 -6.39
CA THR A 137 12.95 19.62 -5.52
C THR A 137 13.74 19.08 -4.32
N HIS A 138 13.36 17.88 -3.86
CA HIS A 138 13.98 17.18 -2.75
C HIS A 138 14.28 15.74 -3.17
N ILE A 139 15.46 15.24 -2.84
CA ILE A 139 15.77 13.81 -2.90
C ILE A 139 16.00 13.33 -1.47
N ILE A 140 15.25 12.32 -1.07
CA ILE A 140 15.41 11.62 0.21
C ILE A 140 16.13 10.31 -0.06
N VAL A 141 17.34 10.18 0.50
CA VAL A 141 18.21 9.01 0.31
C VAL A 141 17.99 8.04 1.46
N GLY A 142 17.40 6.89 1.17
CA GLY A 142 17.05 5.86 2.14
C GLY A 142 17.84 4.56 1.93
N PHE A 143 18.16 3.77 2.96
CA PHE A 143 17.86 4.03 4.37
C PHE A 143 19.08 3.81 5.26
N ALA A 144 19.30 4.77 6.14
CA ALA A 144 20.12 4.57 7.33
C ALA A 144 19.33 3.78 8.38
N GLY A 145 20.04 3.08 9.26
CA GLY A 145 19.46 2.41 10.42
C GLY A 145 19.62 3.21 11.71
N VAL A 146 18.95 2.78 12.77
CA VAL A 146 19.21 3.22 14.14
C VAL A 146 19.91 2.09 14.89
N VAL A 147 21.17 2.28 15.25
CA VAL A 147 21.96 1.30 16.02
C VAL A 147 22.58 2.00 17.21
N ASN A 148 22.41 1.41 18.41
CA ASN A 148 22.89 1.99 19.67
C ASN A 148 22.46 3.47 19.85
N CYS A 149 21.19 3.76 19.55
CA CYS A 149 20.60 5.09 19.59
C CYS A 149 21.40 6.12 18.77
N SER A 150 21.98 5.72 17.64
CA SER A 150 22.74 6.57 16.73
C SER A 150 22.41 6.22 15.28
N LEU A 151 22.53 7.20 14.39
CA LEU A 151 22.33 7.01 12.95
C LEU A 151 23.46 6.13 12.39
N ASN A 152 23.08 5.02 11.76
CA ASN A 152 23.98 4.07 11.13
C ASN A 152 23.84 4.11 9.61
N LEU A 153 24.89 4.55 8.93
CA LEU A 153 24.94 4.68 7.46
C LEU A 153 25.24 3.37 6.73
N GLY A 154 25.64 2.32 7.46
CA GLY A 154 26.19 1.11 6.86
C GLY A 154 27.42 1.42 5.98
N ASN A 155 27.64 0.60 4.95
CA ASN A 155 28.74 0.76 4.00
C ASN A 155 28.34 1.62 2.77
N ASN A 156 27.37 2.52 2.91
CA ASN A 156 26.77 3.26 1.78
C ASN A 156 27.29 4.70 1.64
N SER A 157 28.41 5.03 2.29
CA SER A 157 28.95 6.40 2.33
C SER A 157 29.28 6.97 0.95
N SER A 158 29.66 6.15 -0.03
CA SER A 158 29.90 6.59 -1.41
C SER A 158 28.60 7.05 -2.08
N ILE A 159 27.53 6.25 -1.97
CA ILE A 159 26.23 6.52 -2.58
C ILE A 159 25.63 7.82 -2.03
N TYR A 160 25.70 8.03 -0.71
CA TYR A 160 25.27 9.30 -0.10
C TYR A 160 26.02 10.51 -0.70
N LYS A 161 27.35 10.41 -0.87
CA LYS A 161 28.14 11.49 -1.47
C LYS A 161 27.81 11.72 -2.94
N GLU A 162 27.53 10.66 -3.71
CA GLU A 162 27.16 10.77 -5.11
C GLU A 162 25.82 11.49 -5.30
N VAL A 163 24.80 11.12 -4.51
CA VAL A 163 23.49 11.79 -4.57
C VAL A 163 23.59 13.25 -4.12
N ILE A 164 24.33 13.54 -3.04
CA ILE A 164 24.60 14.94 -2.64
C ILE A 164 25.34 15.71 -3.74
N GLY A 165 26.20 15.02 -4.49
CA GLY A 165 26.92 15.58 -5.64
C GLY A 165 26.00 16.14 -6.74
N LEU A 166 24.76 15.68 -6.85
CA LEU A 166 23.77 16.19 -7.81
C LEU A 166 23.47 17.68 -7.61
N LYS A 167 23.64 18.20 -6.39
CA LYS A 167 23.49 19.64 -6.08
C LYS A 167 24.46 20.54 -6.84
N LYS A 168 25.56 19.99 -7.37
CA LYS A 168 26.48 20.74 -8.25
C LYS A 168 25.83 21.12 -9.59
N PHE A 169 24.85 20.32 -10.04
CA PHE A 169 24.13 20.53 -11.30
C PHE A 169 22.81 21.27 -11.09
N GLN A 170 22.18 21.10 -9.92
CA GLN A 170 20.98 21.83 -9.52
C GLN A 170 21.17 22.40 -8.10
N PRO A 171 21.66 23.65 -7.95
CA PRO A 171 21.96 24.24 -6.65
C PRO A 171 20.77 24.38 -5.70
N GLU A 172 19.54 24.43 -6.22
CA GLU A 172 18.32 24.51 -5.41
C GLU A 172 17.85 23.15 -4.87
N LEU A 173 18.41 22.05 -5.39
CA LEU A 173 18.08 20.69 -4.95
C LEU A 173 18.42 20.51 -3.48
N ARG A 174 17.47 19.97 -2.72
CA ARG A 174 17.67 19.55 -1.35
C ARG A 174 17.88 18.06 -1.28
N VAL A 175 18.94 17.62 -0.60
CA VAL A 175 19.23 16.20 -0.40
C VAL A 175 19.15 15.89 1.08
N MET A 176 18.25 15.00 1.46
CA MET A 176 17.99 14.61 2.85
C MET A 176 18.34 13.13 3.03
N ILE A 177 18.63 12.75 4.27
CA ILE A 177 18.82 11.34 4.65
C ILE A 177 17.57 10.80 5.33
N SER A 178 17.10 9.63 4.91
CA SER A 178 16.04 8.91 5.61
C SER A 178 16.62 7.85 6.54
N VAL A 179 16.03 7.74 7.73
CA VAL A 179 16.37 6.73 8.74
C VAL A 179 15.14 5.93 9.10
N GLY A 180 15.30 4.60 9.15
CA GLY A 180 14.19 3.67 9.35
C GLY A 180 13.89 2.90 8.07
N GLY A 181 12.61 2.85 7.71
CA GLY A 181 12.10 2.16 6.54
C GLY A 181 12.69 0.76 6.42
N SER A 182 13.53 0.57 5.40
CA SER A 182 14.03 -0.73 4.98
C SER A 182 14.99 -1.43 5.94
N ASN A 183 15.76 -0.68 6.72
CA ASN A 183 16.88 -1.23 7.47
C ASN A 183 16.64 -1.26 8.98
N GLU A 184 15.39 -1.03 9.41
CA GLU A 184 15.06 -0.99 10.82
C GLU A 184 14.77 -2.40 11.37
N LEU A 185 15.74 -2.94 12.12
CA LEU A 185 15.45 -4.00 13.10
C LEU A 185 14.49 -3.41 14.14
N HIS A 186 13.38 -4.11 14.42
CA HIS A 186 12.23 -3.68 15.24
C HIS A 186 12.51 -3.00 16.61
N LEU A 187 13.76 -2.94 17.06
CA LEU A 187 14.16 -2.34 18.34
C LEU A 187 14.85 -0.97 18.20
N GLY A 188 15.26 -0.57 17.00
CA GLY A 188 16.08 0.62 16.77
C GLY A 188 15.42 1.90 17.26
N PHE A 189 14.25 2.24 16.70
CA PHE A 189 13.52 3.44 17.12
C PHE A 189 12.94 3.30 18.52
N SER A 190 12.31 2.17 18.85
CA SER A 190 11.70 1.94 20.16
C SER A 190 12.67 2.17 21.32
N GLU A 191 13.90 1.64 21.24
CA GLU A 191 14.92 1.90 22.26
C GLU A 191 15.45 3.34 22.20
N MET A 192 15.63 3.90 20.99
CA MET A 192 16.12 5.27 20.82
C MET A 192 15.18 6.32 21.44
N VAL A 193 13.86 6.16 21.32
CA VAL A 193 12.90 7.14 21.84
C VAL A 193 12.61 6.98 23.34
N LYS A 194 13.00 5.84 23.93
CA LYS A 194 12.63 5.38 25.28
C LYS A 194 12.86 6.42 26.39
N ASN A 195 13.95 7.17 26.30
CA ASN A 195 14.29 8.20 27.29
C ASN A 195 15.09 9.35 26.64
N HIS A 196 15.19 10.47 27.37
CA HIS A 196 15.89 11.67 26.91
C HIS A 196 17.37 11.44 26.56
N ALA A 197 18.09 10.60 27.31
CA ALA A 197 19.50 10.35 27.06
C ALA A 197 19.73 9.63 25.71
N ASN A 198 18.86 8.67 25.38
CA ASN A 198 18.90 7.94 24.11
C ASN A 198 18.59 8.86 22.92
N ARG A 199 17.52 9.67 23.02
CA ARG A 199 17.17 10.66 21.99
C ARG A 199 18.29 11.67 21.78
N LYS A 200 18.88 12.20 22.86
CA LYS A 200 20.01 13.13 22.78
C LYS A 200 21.22 12.53 22.05
N ARG A 201 21.51 11.25 22.26
CA ARG A 201 22.57 10.53 21.53
C ARG A 201 22.27 10.47 20.04
N PHE A 202 21.03 10.13 19.70
CA PHE A 202 20.58 10.06 18.31
C PHE A 202 20.66 11.43 17.63
N ILE A 203 20.11 12.48 18.24
CA ILE A 203 20.13 13.86 17.73
C ILE A 203 21.57 14.34 17.49
N LYS A 204 22.49 14.04 18.42
CA LYS A 204 23.91 14.37 18.24
C LYS A 204 24.51 13.65 17.02
N SER A 205 24.17 12.38 16.81
CA SER A 205 24.63 11.62 15.66
C SER A 205 24.07 12.16 14.34
N VAL A 206 22.78 12.58 14.32
CA VAL A 206 22.14 13.24 13.16
C VAL A 206 22.91 14.50 12.80
N LEU A 207 23.12 15.42 13.74
CA LEU A 207 23.85 16.67 13.50
C LEU A 207 25.28 16.42 12.98
N ASN A 208 25.94 15.38 13.48
CA ASN A 208 27.28 15.03 13.01
C ASN A 208 27.26 14.54 11.55
N VAL A 209 26.33 13.64 11.22
CA VAL A 209 26.20 13.07 9.88
C VAL A 209 25.78 14.13 8.87
N THR A 210 24.77 14.95 9.17
CA THR A 210 24.28 15.97 8.24
C THR A 210 25.37 16.99 7.92
N ARG A 211 26.15 17.43 8.90
CA ARG A 211 27.33 18.29 8.69
C ARG A 211 28.44 17.63 7.89
N THR A 212 28.76 16.38 8.20
CA THR A 212 29.89 15.66 7.57
C THR A 212 29.64 15.45 6.08
N PHE A 213 28.40 15.12 5.71
CA PHE A 213 28.04 14.81 4.32
C PHE A 213 27.49 16.03 3.57
N GLY A 214 26.92 17.02 4.26
CA GLY A 214 26.27 18.17 3.65
C GLY A 214 24.81 17.93 3.27
N PHE A 215 24.10 17.10 4.05
CA PHE A 215 22.65 16.90 3.89
C PHE A 215 21.87 18.15 4.32
N ASP A 216 20.80 18.45 3.59
CA ASP A 216 19.87 19.55 3.88
C ASP A 216 18.80 19.18 4.92
N GLY A 217 18.70 17.91 5.34
CA GLY A 217 17.69 17.49 6.29
C GLY A 217 17.69 16.02 6.68
N LEU A 218 16.76 15.70 7.57
CA LEU A 218 16.46 14.36 8.09
C LEU A 218 15.01 14.01 7.79
N ASP A 219 14.79 12.81 7.28
CA ASP A 219 13.48 12.18 7.16
C ASP A 219 13.40 11.00 8.15
N LEU A 220 12.38 10.99 9.00
CA LEU A 220 12.12 9.89 9.93
C LEU A 220 11.07 8.96 9.33
N ASP A 221 11.44 7.72 9.04
CA ASP A 221 10.56 6.69 8.49
C ASP A 221 10.40 5.53 9.48
N TRP A 222 9.77 5.81 10.63
CA TRP A 222 9.46 4.79 11.63
C TRP A 222 8.09 4.17 11.33
N GLU A 223 8.09 2.89 10.94
CA GLU A 223 6.87 2.16 10.55
C GLU A 223 6.48 1.05 11.57
N PHE A 224 5.55 1.28 12.50
CA PHE A 224 4.97 2.55 12.94
C PHE A 224 5.03 2.62 14.47
N PRO A 225 5.18 3.82 15.08
CA PRO A 225 5.19 3.96 16.54
C PRO A 225 3.94 3.34 17.17
N ALA A 226 4.08 2.58 18.26
CA ALA A 226 2.95 2.01 19.01
C ALA A 226 2.00 1.07 18.22
N TRP A 227 2.38 0.63 17.01
CA TRP A 227 1.56 -0.27 16.18
C TRP A 227 1.84 -1.74 16.50
N LEU A 228 0.85 -2.62 16.32
CA LEU A 228 0.93 -4.08 16.53
C LEU A 228 1.37 -4.52 17.93
N GLY A 229 0.80 -3.90 18.97
CA GLY A 229 1.05 -4.28 20.36
C GLY A 229 2.36 -3.74 20.95
N ALA A 230 3.03 -2.82 20.26
CA ALA A 230 4.15 -2.06 20.82
C ALA A 230 3.71 -1.12 21.97
N ASP A 231 4.68 -0.56 22.72
CA ASP A 231 4.40 0.32 23.88
C ASP A 231 3.65 1.57 23.41
N GLU A 232 2.39 1.74 23.86
CA GLU A 232 1.55 2.89 23.48
C GLU A 232 2.20 4.25 23.77
N ARG A 233 3.14 4.31 24.74
CA ARG A 233 3.89 5.53 25.06
C ARG A 233 4.88 5.93 23.96
N GLU A 234 5.17 5.06 23.00
CA GLU A 234 5.99 5.38 21.83
C GLU A 234 5.42 6.55 21.05
N LYS A 235 4.08 6.66 20.93
CA LYS A 235 3.41 7.81 20.34
C LYS A 235 3.83 9.14 20.98
N ILE A 236 3.85 9.19 22.32
CA ILE A 236 4.24 10.38 23.09
C ILE A 236 5.75 10.61 22.97
N ARG A 237 6.56 9.56 23.09
CA ARG A 237 8.02 9.64 22.98
C ARG A 237 8.49 10.08 21.59
N PHE A 238 7.73 9.74 20.56
CA PHE A 238 7.98 10.20 19.20
C PHE A 238 7.80 11.72 19.09
N ILE A 239 6.76 12.29 19.72
CA ILE A 239 6.62 13.76 19.80
C ILE A 239 7.80 14.40 20.54
N GLN A 240 8.24 13.80 21.66
CA GLN A 240 9.41 14.30 22.38
C GLN A 240 10.68 14.29 21.51
N LEU A 241 10.85 13.28 20.65
CA LEU A 241 11.93 13.24 19.68
C LEU A 241 11.84 14.40 18.66
N LEU A 242 10.66 14.62 18.06
CA LEU A 242 10.46 15.69 17.08
C LEU A 242 10.71 17.08 17.69
N GLU A 243 10.21 17.30 18.90
CA GLU A 243 10.44 18.54 19.65
C GLU A 243 11.94 18.75 19.93
N GLU A 244 12.63 17.74 20.45
CA GLU A 244 14.06 17.81 20.77
C GLU A 244 14.93 17.98 19.51
N LEU A 245 14.61 17.30 18.41
CA LEU A 245 15.29 17.49 17.11
C LEU A 245 15.19 18.95 16.65
N ARG A 246 13.96 19.50 16.60
CA ARG A 246 13.74 20.88 16.15
C ARG A 246 14.48 21.89 17.03
N LYS A 247 14.43 21.72 18.36
CA LYS A 247 15.14 22.58 19.32
C LYS A 247 16.66 22.53 19.11
N GLU A 248 17.22 21.34 18.95
CA GLU A 248 18.67 21.19 18.77
C GLU A 248 19.14 21.67 17.38
N PHE A 249 18.33 21.53 16.32
CA PHE A 249 18.63 22.14 15.02
C PHE A 249 18.74 23.67 15.13
N TYR A 250 17.78 24.32 15.80
CA TYR A 250 17.84 25.76 16.05
C TYR A 250 19.04 26.16 16.92
N ARG A 251 19.32 25.42 18.00
CA ARG A 251 20.46 25.68 18.88
C ARG A 251 21.79 25.55 18.15
N ALA A 252 21.88 24.56 17.27
CA ALA A 252 23.02 24.31 16.41
C ALA A 252 23.17 25.33 15.28
N LYS A 253 22.20 26.26 15.13
CA LYS A 253 22.09 27.23 14.02
C LYS A 253 22.04 26.55 12.65
N GLU A 254 21.47 25.35 12.61
CA GLU A 254 21.28 24.58 11.39
C GLU A 254 19.88 24.86 10.83
N THR A 255 19.79 24.97 9.50
CA THR A 255 18.52 25.14 8.78
C THR A 255 18.07 23.80 8.18
N LEU A 256 18.23 22.72 8.95
CA LEU A 256 17.89 21.37 8.50
C LEU A 256 16.38 21.20 8.40
N ILE A 257 15.96 20.62 7.27
CA ILE A 257 14.59 20.17 7.03
C ILE A 257 14.35 18.92 7.89
N LEU A 258 13.20 18.86 8.55
CA LEU A 258 12.74 17.70 9.30
C LEU A 258 11.40 17.22 8.72
N SER A 259 11.43 16.07 8.05
CA SER A 259 10.23 15.40 7.54
C SER A 259 9.98 14.07 8.23
N VAL A 260 8.78 13.54 8.06
CA VAL A 260 8.38 12.22 8.59
C VAL A 260 7.58 11.50 7.51
N ALA A 261 7.94 10.26 7.20
CA ALA A 261 7.10 9.36 6.42
C ALA A 261 6.03 8.75 7.35
N VAL A 262 4.76 8.87 6.96
CA VAL A 262 3.62 8.57 7.84
C VAL A 262 2.60 7.65 7.21
N ALA A 263 1.92 6.86 8.04
CA ALA A 263 0.88 5.94 7.59
C ALA A 263 -0.37 6.64 7.03
N ALA A 264 -1.02 5.98 6.07
CA ALA A 264 -2.28 6.41 5.48
C ALA A 264 -3.55 5.79 6.11
N PRO A 265 -3.57 4.51 6.53
CA PRO A 265 -4.76 3.90 7.11
C PRO A 265 -5.17 4.55 8.43
N GLN A 266 -6.45 4.85 8.56
CA GLN A 266 -7.02 5.59 9.70
C GLN A 266 -6.62 5.00 11.06
N ALA A 267 -6.66 3.66 11.18
CA ALA A 267 -6.39 2.99 12.44
C ALA A 267 -4.94 3.13 12.91
N ILE A 268 -3.99 3.10 11.97
CA ILE A 268 -2.57 3.35 12.28
C ILE A 268 -2.39 4.81 12.68
N VAL A 269 -3.04 5.75 11.97
CA VAL A 269 -2.97 7.18 12.31
C VAL A 269 -3.44 7.45 13.74
N ASP A 270 -4.57 6.86 14.12
CA ASP A 270 -5.13 7.02 15.47
C ASP A 270 -4.23 6.45 16.56
N GLN A 271 -3.61 5.30 16.31
CA GLN A 271 -2.72 4.65 17.25
C GLN A 271 -1.37 5.35 17.36
N SER A 272 -0.76 5.71 16.23
CA SER A 272 0.66 6.04 16.14
C SER A 272 0.98 7.53 16.23
N TYR A 273 0.04 8.44 15.90
CA TYR A 273 0.39 9.85 15.68
C TYR A 273 -0.43 10.86 16.48
N MET A 274 0.25 11.84 17.09
CA MET A 274 -0.36 13.06 17.63
C MET A 274 -0.23 14.17 16.60
N VAL A 275 -1.07 14.12 15.56
CA VAL A 275 -0.94 14.91 14.33
C VAL A 275 -0.77 16.42 14.58
N THR A 276 -1.60 17.02 15.45
CA THR A 276 -1.49 18.45 15.79
C THR A 276 -0.17 18.81 16.47
N GLU A 277 0.38 17.92 17.31
CA GLU A 277 1.68 18.16 17.96
C GLU A 277 2.83 17.97 16.97
N MET A 278 2.74 16.99 16.06
CA MET A 278 3.74 16.78 15.01
C MET A 278 3.88 18.03 14.13
N ALA A 279 2.75 18.63 13.72
CA ALA A 279 2.71 19.79 12.83
C ALA A 279 3.50 21.01 13.35
N LYS A 280 3.75 21.10 14.66
CA LYS A 280 4.53 22.18 15.29
C LYS A 280 6.03 22.05 15.05
N TYR A 281 6.53 20.84 14.86
CA TYR A 281 7.98 20.55 14.88
C TYR A 281 8.55 20.15 13.53
N ILE A 282 7.72 19.62 12.62
CA ILE A 282 8.17 19.14 11.31
C ILE A 282 7.90 20.18 10.23
N ASP A 283 8.68 20.13 9.14
CA ASP A 283 8.45 20.97 7.97
C ASP A 283 7.29 20.41 7.14
N PHE A 284 7.28 19.09 6.89
CA PHE A 284 6.20 18.40 6.19
C PHE A 284 6.14 16.91 6.52
N VAL A 285 5.04 16.24 6.17
CA VAL A 285 4.93 14.78 6.17
C VAL A 285 4.91 14.23 4.75
N ASN A 286 5.56 13.09 4.56
CA ASN A 286 5.45 12.25 3.37
C ASN A 286 4.35 11.20 3.65
N LEU A 287 3.13 11.45 3.19
CA LEU A 287 2.01 10.54 3.42
C LEU A 287 2.15 9.31 2.53
N MET A 288 2.33 8.13 3.12
CA MET A 288 2.49 6.86 2.39
C MET A 288 1.14 6.30 1.93
N SER A 289 0.49 7.02 1.02
CA SER A 289 -0.85 6.73 0.46
C SER A 289 -0.83 5.70 -0.67
N TYR A 290 -0.22 4.55 -0.39
CA TYR A 290 -0.07 3.38 -1.24
C TYR A 290 0.01 2.13 -0.35
N ASP A 291 0.09 0.94 -0.92
CA ASP A 291 0.01 -0.36 -0.23
C ASP A 291 -1.33 -0.60 0.49
N TYR A 292 -2.41 0.07 0.07
CA TYR A 292 -3.74 -0.09 0.67
C TYR A 292 -4.27 -1.52 0.54
N HIS A 293 -3.98 -2.15 -0.61
CA HIS A 293 -4.34 -3.52 -0.90
C HIS A 293 -3.11 -4.30 -1.35
N PHE A 294 -2.83 -5.39 -0.65
CA PHE A 294 -1.75 -6.31 -0.91
C PHE A 294 -2.21 -7.74 -0.59
N TYR A 295 -1.65 -8.74 -1.25
CA TYR A 295 -2.04 -10.13 -0.98
C TYR A 295 -1.67 -10.54 0.45
N VAL A 296 -2.66 -10.97 1.22
CA VAL A 296 -2.50 -11.66 2.49
C VAL A 296 -3.43 -12.87 2.54
N TRP A 297 -2.96 -13.97 3.10
CA TRP A 297 -3.66 -15.26 3.07
C TRP A 297 -5.06 -15.21 3.73
N TYR A 298 -5.26 -14.36 4.73
CA TYR A 298 -6.55 -14.22 5.44
C TYR A 298 -7.51 -13.24 4.77
N TYR A 299 -7.04 -12.48 3.78
CA TYR A 299 -7.87 -11.61 2.94
C TYR A 299 -7.43 -11.74 1.46
N PRO A 300 -7.62 -12.93 0.87
CA PRO A 300 -6.91 -13.35 -0.33
C PRO A 300 -7.66 -12.90 -1.60
N ILE A 301 -7.87 -11.59 -1.76
CA ILE A 301 -8.58 -11.01 -2.90
C ILE A 301 -7.78 -9.87 -3.55
N THR A 302 -7.96 -9.68 -4.86
CA THR A 302 -7.33 -8.58 -5.60
C THR A 302 -7.83 -7.21 -5.13
N GLY A 303 -6.95 -6.23 -5.11
CA GLY A 303 -7.28 -4.86 -4.75
C GLY A 303 -6.27 -3.86 -5.31
N LEU A 304 -6.62 -2.58 -5.27
CA LEU A 304 -5.84 -1.51 -5.87
C LEU A 304 -4.72 -1.03 -4.93
N ASN A 305 -3.49 -0.92 -5.41
CA ASN A 305 -2.34 -0.47 -4.61
C ASN A 305 -2.59 0.93 -4.00
N ALA A 306 -2.97 1.89 -4.84
CA ALA A 306 -3.09 3.30 -4.47
C ALA A 306 -4.29 4.00 -5.14
N PRO A 307 -5.54 3.56 -4.90
CA PRO A 307 -6.71 4.21 -5.50
C PRO A 307 -6.82 5.67 -5.04
N LEU A 308 -7.11 6.59 -5.96
CA LEU A 308 -7.30 8.01 -5.63
C LEU A 308 -8.59 8.22 -4.84
N PHE A 309 -9.68 7.58 -5.27
CA PHE A 309 -10.99 7.63 -4.62
C PHE A 309 -11.52 6.22 -4.32
N SER A 310 -12.43 6.13 -3.34
CA SER A 310 -13.23 4.93 -3.11
C SER A 310 -14.23 4.70 -4.23
N ARG A 311 -14.62 3.44 -4.43
CA ARG A 311 -15.70 3.06 -5.34
C ARG A 311 -17.04 3.08 -4.62
N ALA A 312 -18.13 3.27 -5.36
CA ALA A 312 -19.49 3.23 -4.82
C ALA A 312 -19.86 1.89 -4.18
N ALA A 313 -19.25 0.79 -4.63
CA ALA A 313 -19.44 -0.55 -4.07
C ALA A 313 -18.68 -0.77 -2.74
N GLU A 314 -17.78 0.13 -2.36
CA GLU A 314 -17.00 0.01 -1.14
C GLU A 314 -17.73 0.70 0.02
N SER A 315 -17.72 0.05 1.19
CA SER A 315 -18.37 0.56 2.39
C SER A 315 -17.53 0.28 3.63
N GLY A 316 -17.85 0.97 4.73
CA GLY A 316 -17.15 0.83 6.00
C GLY A 316 -15.65 1.10 5.86
N TYR A 317 -14.83 0.29 6.53
CA TYR A 317 -13.37 0.49 6.53
C TYR A 317 -12.75 0.45 5.13
N LEU A 318 -13.25 -0.38 4.21
CA LEU A 318 -12.70 -0.48 2.85
C LEU A 318 -12.86 0.84 2.07
N SER A 319 -13.96 1.59 2.31
CA SER A 319 -14.16 2.91 1.69
C SER A 319 -13.18 3.98 2.19
N THR A 320 -12.38 3.68 3.22
CA THR A 320 -11.35 4.58 3.76
C THR A 320 -9.96 4.35 3.13
N LEU A 321 -9.77 3.24 2.42
CA LEU A 321 -8.47 2.80 1.90
C LEU A 321 -8.15 3.42 0.54
N ASN A 322 -8.12 4.75 0.48
CA ASN A 322 -7.80 5.53 -0.72
C ASN A 322 -7.10 6.85 -0.37
N VAL A 323 -6.37 7.42 -1.34
CA VAL A 323 -5.60 8.65 -1.19
C VAL A 323 -6.46 9.80 -0.69
N ASN A 324 -7.63 10.03 -1.31
CA ASN A 324 -8.50 11.14 -0.97
C ASN A 324 -8.97 11.08 0.49
N PHE A 325 -9.44 9.92 0.97
CA PHE A 325 -9.85 9.77 2.35
C PHE A 325 -8.68 10.00 3.31
N SER A 326 -7.53 9.34 3.08
CA SER A 326 -6.38 9.43 3.99
C SER A 326 -5.87 10.86 4.12
N VAL A 327 -5.78 11.62 3.02
CA VAL A 327 -5.37 13.03 3.07
C VAL A 327 -6.34 13.87 3.89
N HIS A 328 -7.65 13.75 3.63
CA HIS A 328 -8.66 14.49 4.38
C HIS A 328 -8.72 14.04 5.85
N TYR A 329 -8.37 12.79 6.14
CA TYR A 329 -8.23 12.33 7.51
C TYR A 329 -7.10 13.07 8.23
N TRP A 330 -5.91 13.15 7.63
CA TRP A 330 -4.79 13.91 8.20
C TRP A 330 -5.11 15.39 8.40
N LEU A 331 -5.82 16.03 7.45
CA LEU A 331 -6.35 17.39 7.62
C LEU A 331 -7.28 17.47 8.84
N SER A 332 -8.23 16.55 8.97
CA SER A 332 -9.19 16.53 10.08
C SER A 332 -8.52 16.31 11.45
N LYS A 333 -7.34 15.68 11.47
CA LYS A 333 -6.52 15.49 12.67
C LYS A 333 -5.59 16.69 12.96
N GLY A 334 -5.62 17.72 12.11
CA GLY A 334 -4.94 19.00 12.32
C GLY A 334 -3.59 19.14 11.64
N MET A 335 -3.27 18.35 10.61
CA MET A 335 -2.11 18.61 9.76
C MET A 335 -2.45 19.71 8.74
N PRO A 336 -1.67 20.79 8.61
CA PRO A 336 -1.88 21.78 7.57
C PRO A 336 -1.72 21.21 6.16
N GLY A 337 -2.55 21.67 5.22
CA GLY A 337 -2.55 21.17 3.83
C GLY A 337 -1.22 21.39 3.11
N GLU A 338 -0.58 22.53 3.35
CA GLU A 338 0.73 22.87 2.81
C GLU A 338 1.88 21.99 3.34
N LYS A 339 1.65 21.24 4.42
CA LYS A 339 2.61 20.28 4.99
C LYS A 339 2.35 18.83 4.57
N LEU A 340 1.29 18.58 3.79
CA LEU A 340 0.95 17.24 3.28
C LEU A 340 1.58 17.02 1.91
N ILE A 341 2.62 16.18 1.86
CA ILE A 341 3.24 15.72 0.61
C ILE A 341 2.69 14.33 0.29
N ILE A 342 1.95 14.21 -0.80
CA ILE A 342 1.11 13.05 -1.08
C ILE A 342 1.91 11.96 -1.79
N GLY A 343 1.96 10.77 -1.20
CA GLY A 343 2.70 9.63 -1.73
C GLY A 343 2.08 9.03 -2.98
N ILE A 344 2.91 8.84 -4.00
CA ILE A 344 2.58 8.27 -5.30
C ILE A 344 3.58 7.13 -5.58
N PRO A 345 3.10 5.88 -5.73
CA PRO A 345 3.98 4.76 -6.01
C PRO A 345 4.33 4.70 -7.50
N THR A 346 5.58 4.38 -7.82
CA THR A 346 6.04 4.00 -9.17
C THR A 346 6.20 2.49 -9.31
N TYR A 347 5.55 1.74 -8.42
CA TYR A 347 5.47 0.28 -8.41
C TYR A 347 4.02 -0.18 -8.32
N GLY A 348 3.82 -1.47 -8.54
CA GLY A 348 2.53 -2.13 -8.38
C GLY A 348 2.59 -3.33 -7.44
N HIS A 349 1.42 -3.89 -7.17
CA HIS A 349 1.28 -5.16 -6.48
C HIS A 349 0.74 -6.25 -7.38
N THR A 350 1.31 -7.46 -7.25
CA THR A 350 0.93 -8.62 -8.05
C THR A 350 0.20 -9.66 -7.23
N TYR A 351 -0.79 -10.28 -7.87
CA TYR A 351 -1.61 -11.35 -7.34
C TYR A 351 -1.62 -12.53 -8.32
N ARG A 352 -1.69 -13.74 -7.77
CA ARG A 352 -1.98 -14.95 -8.54
C ARG A 352 -3.45 -15.32 -8.36
N LEU A 353 -4.25 -15.11 -9.40
CA LEU A 353 -5.68 -15.42 -9.41
C LEU A 353 -5.91 -16.91 -9.20
N ASP A 354 -6.96 -17.25 -8.46
CA ASP A 354 -7.44 -18.63 -8.38
C ASP A 354 -7.93 -19.13 -9.74
N ASN A 355 -8.71 -18.30 -10.42
CA ASN A 355 -9.31 -18.56 -11.72
C ASN A 355 -9.04 -17.37 -12.66
N SER A 356 -8.40 -17.62 -13.80
CA SER A 356 -8.09 -16.60 -14.81
C SER A 356 -9.32 -15.94 -15.43
N LEU A 357 -10.48 -16.62 -15.41
CA LEU A 357 -11.75 -16.07 -15.87
C LEU A 357 -12.37 -15.08 -14.88
N ASN A 358 -11.87 -15.03 -13.64
CA ASN A 358 -12.26 -14.04 -12.64
C ASN A 358 -11.07 -13.11 -12.37
N HIS A 359 -10.97 -12.07 -13.18
CA HIS A 359 -9.83 -11.14 -13.21
C HIS A 359 -10.22 -9.70 -12.82
N GLY A 360 -11.43 -9.52 -12.27
CA GLY A 360 -11.90 -8.23 -11.77
C GLY A 360 -11.27 -7.84 -10.43
N LEU A 361 -11.72 -6.71 -9.90
CA LEU A 361 -11.44 -6.32 -8.52
C LEU A 361 -12.15 -7.25 -7.54
N LEU A 362 -11.54 -7.49 -6.38
CA LEU A 362 -11.99 -8.43 -5.35
C LEU A 362 -12.04 -9.89 -5.83
N ALA A 363 -11.35 -10.23 -6.93
CA ALA A 363 -11.23 -11.58 -7.41
C ALA A 363 -10.40 -12.43 -6.43
N PRO A 364 -10.78 -13.69 -6.14
CA PRO A 364 -9.98 -14.58 -5.31
C PRO A 364 -8.58 -14.83 -5.88
N ALA A 365 -7.58 -14.74 -5.02
CA ALA A 365 -6.18 -14.99 -5.32
C ALA A 365 -5.61 -16.02 -4.32
N ASN A 366 -4.59 -16.78 -4.72
CA ASN A 366 -3.97 -17.80 -3.87
C ASN A 366 -2.45 -17.62 -3.75
N GLY A 367 -1.99 -16.38 -3.89
CA GLY A 367 -0.58 -16.04 -3.76
C GLY A 367 -0.26 -14.69 -4.38
N PHE A 368 0.99 -14.31 -4.22
CA PHE A 368 1.61 -13.28 -5.04
C PHE A 368 1.67 -13.72 -6.50
N GLY A 369 1.60 -12.74 -7.40
CA GLY A 369 1.91 -12.96 -8.80
C GLY A 369 3.36 -13.40 -8.99
N LYS A 370 3.67 -13.97 -10.15
CA LYS A 370 5.02 -14.42 -10.49
C LYS A 370 5.92 -13.27 -10.91
N LEU A 371 5.35 -12.15 -11.34
CA LEU A 371 6.13 -10.99 -11.78
C LEU A 371 6.65 -10.21 -10.58
N GLY A 372 7.87 -9.70 -10.76
CA GLY A 372 8.59 -8.98 -9.72
C GLY A 372 9.01 -9.89 -8.57
N ASN A 373 8.95 -9.38 -7.33
CA ASN A 373 9.40 -10.10 -6.15
C ASN A 373 8.38 -9.99 -5.01
N MET A 374 7.89 -11.14 -4.54
CA MET A 374 6.97 -11.26 -3.40
C MET A 374 5.73 -10.34 -3.51
N GLY A 375 5.15 -10.21 -4.69
CA GLY A 375 3.95 -9.38 -4.87
C GLY A 375 4.23 -7.92 -5.16
N PHE A 376 5.49 -7.52 -5.38
CA PHE A 376 5.87 -6.16 -5.79
C PHE A 376 6.47 -6.17 -7.18
N VAL A 377 6.10 -5.19 -8.01
CA VAL A 377 6.54 -5.11 -9.40
C VAL A 377 6.90 -3.67 -9.79
N SER A 378 8.03 -3.48 -10.48
CA SER A 378 8.45 -2.16 -10.98
C SER A 378 7.65 -1.74 -12.22
N TYR A 379 7.54 -0.43 -12.46
CA TYR A 379 6.83 0.07 -13.64
C TYR A 379 7.38 -0.46 -14.98
N PRO A 380 8.71 -0.58 -15.20
CA PRO A 380 9.26 -1.29 -16.36
C PRO A 380 8.72 -2.71 -16.58
N THR A 381 8.59 -3.49 -15.50
CA THR A 381 8.07 -4.85 -15.55
C THR A 381 6.58 -4.85 -15.93
N VAL A 382 5.82 -3.86 -15.45
CA VAL A 382 4.43 -3.65 -15.89
C VAL A 382 4.36 -3.35 -17.39
N CYS A 383 5.20 -2.45 -17.90
CA CYS A 383 5.26 -2.14 -19.33
C CYS A 383 5.59 -3.39 -20.17
N GLU A 384 6.51 -4.24 -19.70
CA GLU A 384 6.83 -5.51 -20.34
C GLU A 384 5.63 -6.46 -20.34
N PHE A 385 4.92 -6.59 -19.22
CA PHE A 385 3.72 -7.41 -19.11
C PHE A 385 2.64 -6.99 -20.12
N LEU A 386 2.38 -5.69 -20.23
CA LEU A 386 1.44 -5.11 -21.20
C LEU A 386 1.87 -5.39 -22.64
N ARG A 387 3.15 -5.17 -22.97
CA ARG A 387 3.68 -5.47 -24.32
C ARG A 387 3.60 -6.94 -24.68
N ASN A 388 3.66 -7.82 -23.68
CA ASN A 388 3.50 -9.26 -23.84
C ASN A 388 2.02 -9.69 -23.91
N GLY A 389 1.10 -8.77 -24.17
CA GLY A 389 -0.30 -9.06 -24.46
C GLY A 389 -1.19 -9.19 -23.22
N ALA A 390 -0.78 -8.65 -22.08
CA ALA A 390 -1.68 -8.46 -20.96
C ALA A 390 -2.71 -7.37 -21.27
N GLU A 391 -3.93 -7.54 -20.75
CA GLU A 391 -4.98 -6.54 -20.88
C GLU A 391 -4.92 -5.56 -19.71
N SER A 392 -5.04 -4.26 -20.00
CA SER A 392 -5.13 -3.20 -19.00
C SER A 392 -6.57 -2.73 -18.89
N VAL A 393 -7.06 -2.57 -17.66
CA VAL A 393 -8.38 -2.05 -17.33
C VAL A 393 -8.19 -0.82 -16.46
N PHE A 394 -8.75 0.31 -16.90
CA PHE A 394 -8.73 1.55 -16.12
C PHE A 394 -9.99 1.65 -15.25
N GLU A 395 -9.82 1.64 -13.93
CA GLU A 395 -10.92 1.83 -12.98
C GLU A 395 -11.23 3.33 -12.86
N PHE A 396 -12.33 3.76 -13.46
CA PHE A 396 -12.67 5.18 -13.60
C PHE A 396 -13.10 5.86 -12.31
N GLU A 397 -13.67 5.12 -11.34
CA GLU A 397 -14.04 5.71 -10.04
C GLU A 397 -12.77 5.98 -9.23
N SER A 398 -11.87 5.00 -9.14
CA SER A 398 -10.63 5.11 -8.36
C SER A 398 -9.47 5.81 -9.07
N LYS A 399 -9.61 6.11 -10.38
CA LYS A 399 -8.59 6.76 -11.23
C LYS A 399 -7.25 6.03 -11.29
N VAL A 400 -7.28 4.70 -11.29
CA VAL A 400 -6.08 3.85 -11.36
C VAL A 400 -6.30 2.63 -12.25
N PRO A 401 -5.26 2.14 -12.94
CA PRO A 401 -5.37 0.91 -13.71
C PRO A 401 -5.08 -0.34 -12.87
N TYR A 402 -5.53 -1.48 -13.42
CA TYR A 402 -4.96 -2.78 -13.16
C TYR A 402 -4.76 -3.52 -14.49
N ALA A 403 -3.91 -4.54 -14.51
CA ALA A 403 -3.66 -5.36 -15.69
C ALA A 403 -3.70 -6.84 -15.34
N TYR A 404 -4.08 -7.68 -16.29
CA TYR A 404 -4.12 -9.12 -16.10
C TYR A 404 -3.79 -9.89 -17.37
N LYS A 405 -3.29 -11.11 -17.17
CA LYS A 405 -3.07 -12.11 -18.21
C LYS A 405 -3.01 -13.48 -17.56
N ASP A 406 -3.81 -14.42 -18.05
CA ASP A 406 -3.96 -15.73 -17.42
C ASP A 406 -4.27 -15.59 -15.92
N LYS A 407 -3.42 -16.13 -15.05
CA LYS A 407 -3.55 -16.01 -13.58
C LYS A 407 -2.75 -14.87 -12.99
N GLU A 408 -2.01 -14.11 -13.78
CA GLU A 408 -1.24 -12.96 -13.31
C GLU A 408 -2.15 -11.72 -13.29
N TRP A 409 -2.16 -11.00 -12.17
CA TRP A 409 -2.93 -9.78 -11.99
C TRP A 409 -2.08 -8.73 -11.29
N ILE A 410 -2.10 -7.49 -11.76
CA ILE A 410 -1.26 -6.39 -11.27
C ILE A 410 -2.10 -5.14 -11.04
N SER A 411 -2.08 -4.57 -9.84
CA SER A 411 -2.48 -3.16 -9.64
C SER A 411 -1.26 -2.27 -9.70
N TYR A 412 -1.34 -1.15 -10.43
CA TYR A 412 -0.22 -0.24 -10.63
C TYR A 412 -0.72 1.18 -10.90
N ASP A 413 0.21 2.12 -11.00
CA ASP A 413 -0.01 3.48 -11.50
C ASP A 413 0.64 3.65 -12.88
N ASP A 414 -0.05 4.35 -13.78
CA ASP A 414 0.45 4.71 -15.12
C ASP A 414 0.43 6.23 -15.32
N ILE A 415 0.88 6.70 -16.48
CA ILE A 415 0.91 8.14 -16.79
C ILE A 415 -0.48 8.79 -16.58
N THR A 416 -1.56 8.07 -16.88
CA THR A 416 -2.94 8.57 -16.76
C THR A 416 -3.36 8.71 -15.30
N SER A 417 -3.13 7.70 -14.45
CA SER A 417 -3.47 7.77 -13.03
C SER A 417 -2.60 8.79 -12.30
N ILE A 418 -1.32 8.88 -12.66
CA ILE A 418 -0.39 9.88 -12.16
C ILE A 418 -0.86 11.30 -12.51
N TYR A 419 -1.33 11.51 -13.75
CA TYR A 419 -1.92 12.79 -14.15
C TYR A 419 -3.09 13.17 -13.24
N TYR A 420 -4.05 12.27 -13.02
CA TYR A 420 -5.19 12.54 -12.15
C TYR A 420 -4.77 12.84 -10.71
N LYS A 421 -3.81 12.10 -10.16
CA LYS A 421 -3.31 12.32 -8.80
C LYS A 421 -2.59 13.66 -8.67
N ALA A 422 -1.70 13.99 -9.60
CA ALA A 422 -0.97 15.26 -9.58
C ALA A 422 -1.89 16.47 -9.78
N GLU A 423 -2.86 16.38 -10.69
CA GLU A 423 -3.89 17.42 -10.85
C GLU A 423 -4.75 17.58 -9.61
N TRP A 424 -5.13 16.48 -8.96
CA TRP A 424 -5.87 16.53 -7.70
C TRP A 424 -5.04 17.17 -6.58
N ILE A 425 -3.74 16.88 -6.50
CA ILE A 425 -2.82 17.53 -5.55
C ILE A 425 -2.74 19.04 -5.79
N ARG A 426 -2.56 19.45 -7.06
CA ARG A 426 -2.54 20.85 -7.49
C ARG A 426 -3.83 21.58 -7.15
N ALA A 427 -4.97 21.01 -7.57
CA ALA A 427 -6.29 21.63 -7.40
C ALA A 427 -6.70 21.80 -5.93
N ASN A 428 -6.19 20.96 -5.03
CA ASN A 428 -6.46 21.06 -3.59
C ASN A 428 -5.40 21.85 -2.81
N ASN A 429 -4.40 22.44 -3.48
CA ASN A 429 -3.33 23.23 -2.86
C ASN A 429 -2.55 22.47 -1.76
N PHE A 430 -2.38 21.15 -1.90
CA PHE A 430 -1.53 20.39 -0.97
C PHE A 430 -0.06 20.72 -1.19
N GLY A 431 0.77 20.48 -0.16
CA GLY A 431 2.20 20.83 -0.15
C GLY A 431 3.01 20.23 -1.31
N GLY A 432 2.56 19.11 -1.89
CA GLY A 432 3.16 18.56 -3.10
C GLY A 432 3.00 17.04 -3.22
N ALA A 433 3.91 16.42 -3.97
CA ALA A 433 3.92 14.98 -4.22
C ALA A 433 5.23 14.33 -3.76
N MET A 434 5.10 13.13 -3.21
CA MET A 434 6.20 12.27 -2.82
C MET A 434 6.21 11.03 -3.72
N ILE A 435 7.35 10.68 -4.28
CA ILE A 435 7.53 9.54 -5.19
C ILE A 435 8.27 8.43 -4.46
N LEU A 436 7.65 7.25 -4.40
CA LEU A 436 8.30 6.01 -3.94
C LEU A 436 8.28 4.97 -5.08
N SER A 437 9.37 4.76 -5.81
CA SER A 437 10.66 5.46 -5.74
C SER A 437 11.26 5.69 -7.14
N LEU A 438 12.30 6.51 -7.24
CA LEU A 438 13.01 6.71 -8.51
C LEU A 438 13.54 5.40 -9.10
N ASN A 439 13.91 4.45 -8.24
CA ASN A 439 14.54 3.19 -8.61
C ASN A 439 13.63 2.27 -9.43
N VAL A 440 12.31 2.42 -9.29
CA VAL A 440 11.31 1.53 -9.92
C VAL A 440 10.42 2.23 -10.95
N ASP A 441 10.66 3.51 -11.19
CA ASP A 441 10.21 4.21 -12.41
C ASP A 441 11.09 3.77 -13.60
N ASP A 442 10.66 4.08 -14.83
CA ASP A 442 11.39 3.71 -16.05
C ASP A 442 12.55 4.67 -16.34
N TRP A 443 13.58 4.61 -15.50
CA TRP A 443 14.77 5.46 -15.60
C TRP A 443 15.61 5.21 -16.87
N ASN A 444 15.53 4.01 -17.45
CA ASN A 444 16.28 3.61 -18.66
C ASN A 444 15.43 3.57 -19.95
N ASN A 445 14.23 4.19 -19.94
CA ASN A 445 13.33 4.26 -21.10
C ASN A 445 13.00 2.89 -21.74
N THR A 446 12.94 1.83 -20.92
CA THR A 446 12.61 0.48 -21.33
C THR A 446 11.16 0.33 -21.75
N CYS A 447 10.24 1.18 -21.28
CA CYS A 447 8.84 1.25 -21.69
C CYS A 447 8.67 1.87 -23.08
N LYS A 448 9.72 2.50 -23.65
CA LYS A 448 9.75 3.15 -24.98
C LYS A 448 8.85 4.40 -25.08
N PHE A 449 8.83 5.22 -24.02
CA PHE A 449 8.17 6.53 -24.04
C PHE A 449 9.04 7.65 -24.64
N ASN A 450 10.26 7.32 -25.08
CA ASN A 450 11.28 8.30 -25.51
C ASN A 450 11.66 9.31 -24.41
N GLU A 451 11.47 8.94 -23.15
CA GLU A 451 11.76 9.77 -21.99
C GLU A 451 12.09 8.87 -20.78
N SER A 452 13.07 9.25 -19.96
CA SER A 452 13.36 8.58 -18.68
C SER A 452 12.46 9.10 -17.57
N PHE A 453 12.17 8.26 -16.57
CA PHE A 453 11.31 8.60 -15.43
C PHE A 453 9.93 9.15 -15.85
N PRO A 454 9.20 8.47 -16.76
CA PRO A 454 7.95 8.99 -17.33
C PRO A 454 6.90 9.32 -16.26
N LEU A 455 6.79 8.53 -15.19
CA LEU A 455 5.82 8.79 -14.13
C LEU A 455 6.23 10.02 -13.32
N THR A 456 7.49 10.07 -12.88
CA THR A 456 8.02 11.20 -12.11
C THR A 456 7.97 12.51 -12.90
N ARG A 457 8.29 12.47 -14.20
CA ARG A 457 8.22 13.66 -15.06
C ARG A 457 6.79 14.13 -15.32
N THR A 458 5.82 13.23 -15.32
CA THR A 458 4.40 13.61 -15.41
C THR A 458 4.00 14.44 -14.20
N ILE A 459 4.38 14.02 -12.99
CA ILE A 459 4.18 14.80 -11.74
C ILE A 459 4.87 16.16 -11.85
N MET A 460 6.14 16.17 -12.27
CA MET A 460 6.92 17.39 -12.43
C MET A 460 6.27 18.38 -13.40
N LYS A 461 5.82 17.90 -14.56
CA LYS A 461 5.15 18.72 -15.58
C LYS A 461 3.88 19.34 -15.04
N ILE A 462 3.15 18.67 -14.14
CA ILE A 462 1.88 19.18 -13.58
C ILE A 462 2.11 20.15 -12.43
N LEU A 463 2.93 19.77 -11.44
CA LEU A 463 3.11 20.56 -10.22
C LEU A 463 4.04 21.78 -10.41
N ARG A 464 4.91 21.78 -11.43
CA ARG A 464 5.79 22.91 -11.76
C ARG A 464 5.28 23.77 -12.90
N TYR A 465 4.15 23.43 -13.54
CA TYR A 465 3.55 24.31 -14.55
C TYR A 465 2.97 25.53 -13.85
N GLN A 466 3.66 26.66 -13.97
CA GLN A 466 3.04 27.96 -13.76
C GLN A 466 2.33 28.31 -15.07
N GLU A 467 1.01 28.47 -15.02
CA GLU A 467 0.26 29.10 -16.11
C GLU A 467 0.86 30.49 -16.31
N ASN A 468 1.65 30.66 -17.36
CA ASN A 468 2.15 31.95 -17.83
C ASN A 468 1.05 32.68 -18.61
#